data_AF-A0ABD6E1C4-F1
#
_entry.id   AF-A0ABD6E1C4-F1
#
_cell.length_a   1.000
_cell.length_b   1.000
_cell.length_c   1.000
_cell.angle_alpha   90.00
_cell.angle_beta   90.00
_cell.angle_gamma   90.00
#
_symmetry.space_group_name_H-M   'P 1'
#
loop_
_entity.id
_entity.type
_entity.pdbx_description
1 polymer ?
#
loop_
_entity_poly.entity_id
_entity_poly.type
_entity_poly.pdbx_seq_one_letter_code
_entity_poly.pdbx_strand_id
1 'polypeptide(L)'
;MIKKTKWILITAVVIILFSIAGIYIIYVYETDETSIELDVFRDMAKNASCSDIANKLFVIDNQMVFWIIEGNCPDASYSYTLFGNNPDEILCKKFDSIAGPQEQCLNDDSQEIFQIIIDNIDADNLGLNTNYKITEIEI
;
A
#
# COMPACT_ATOMS: atom_id res chain seq x y z
N MET A 1 30.99 27.55 -55.35
CA MET A 1 30.18 27.73 -54.13
C MET A 1 29.17 26.58 -54.04
N ILE A 2 28.68 26.22 -52.85
CA ILE A 2 27.66 25.17 -52.55
C ILE A 2 28.23 23.75 -52.36
N LYS A 3 28.76 23.43 -51.17
CA LYS A 3 28.89 22.03 -50.67
C LYS A 3 29.04 21.92 -49.14
N LYS A 4 29.47 22.99 -48.45
CA LYS A 4 29.63 23.01 -46.97
C LYS A 4 28.32 23.17 -46.18
N THR A 5 27.24 23.63 -46.79
CA THR A 5 25.97 23.93 -46.11
C THR A 5 25.10 22.70 -45.84
N LYS A 6 25.24 21.61 -46.62
CA LYS A 6 24.42 20.40 -46.45
C LYS A 6 24.77 19.58 -45.21
N TRP A 7 26.04 19.57 -44.79
CA TRP A 7 26.47 18.76 -43.64
C TRP A 7 26.09 19.36 -42.28
N ILE A 8 26.03 20.69 -42.18
CA ILE A 8 25.65 21.41 -40.94
C ILE A 8 24.15 21.28 -40.65
N LEU A 9 23.32 21.25 -41.68
CA LEU A 9 21.88 21.03 -41.55
C LEU A 9 21.53 19.60 -41.09
N ILE A 10 22.30 18.59 -41.53
CA ILE A 10 22.05 17.19 -41.15
C ILE A 10 22.46 16.95 -39.68
N THR A 11 23.57 17.53 -39.21
CA THR A 11 23.97 17.40 -37.80
C THR A 11 23.05 18.15 -36.84
N ALA A 12 22.52 19.32 -37.22
CA ALA A 12 21.58 20.06 -36.38
C ALA A 12 20.23 19.35 -36.21
N VAL A 13 19.72 18.70 -37.27
CA VAL A 13 18.42 17.98 -37.22
C VAL A 13 18.51 16.70 -36.38
N VAL A 14 19.64 15.99 -36.41
CA VAL A 14 19.84 14.77 -35.59
C VAL A 14 19.92 15.11 -34.10
N ILE A 15 20.57 16.21 -33.71
CA ILE A 15 20.65 16.64 -32.31
C ILE A 15 19.27 17.03 -31.78
N ILE A 16 18.47 17.75 -32.57
CA ILE A 16 17.10 18.13 -32.20
C ILE A 16 16.20 16.89 -32.06
N LEU A 17 16.31 15.90 -32.95
CA LEU A 17 15.54 14.65 -32.85
C LEU A 17 15.94 13.80 -31.63
N PHE A 18 17.23 13.76 -31.27
CA PHE A 18 17.67 13.06 -30.06
C PHE A 18 17.27 13.78 -28.77
N SER A 19 17.24 15.11 -28.75
CA SER A 19 16.72 15.88 -27.61
C SER A 19 15.21 15.70 -27.43
N ILE A 20 14.42 15.69 -28.51
CA ILE A 20 12.97 15.50 -28.41
C ILE A 20 12.64 14.08 -27.97
N ALA A 21 13.33 13.06 -28.51
CA ALA A 21 13.13 11.67 -28.09
C ALA A 21 13.56 11.44 -26.63
N GLY A 22 14.70 11.99 -26.20
CA GLY A 22 15.17 11.90 -24.81
C GLY A 22 14.27 12.61 -23.81
N ILE A 23 13.68 13.75 -24.19
CA ILE A 23 12.70 14.47 -23.38
C ILE A 23 11.36 13.71 -23.34
N TYR A 24 10.91 13.11 -24.45
CA TYR A 24 9.67 12.32 -24.48
C TYR A 24 9.72 11.10 -23.55
N ILE A 25 10.89 10.47 -23.40
CA ILE A 25 11.05 9.29 -22.53
C ILE A 25 10.94 9.66 -21.04
N ILE A 26 11.32 10.88 -20.64
CA ILE A 26 11.25 11.33 -19.23
C ILE A 26 9.80 11.55 -18.78
N TYR A 27 8.90 11.97 -19.68
CA TYR A 27 7.50 12.26 -19.33
C TYR A 27 6.59 11.02 -19.27
N VAL A 28 7.06 9.82 -19.65
CA VAL A 28 6.24 8.59 -19.68
C VAL A 28 6.37 7.76 -18.40
N TYR A 29 7.16 8.20 -17.42
CA TYR A 29 7.08 7.67 -16.06
C TYR A 29 5.87 8.29 -15.34
N GLU A 30 4.68 7.97 -15.86
CA GLU A 30 3.44 8.14 -15.12
C GLU A 30 3.46 7.09 -14.01
N THR A 31 3.41 7.59 -12.79
CA THR A 31 3.32 6.80 -11.56
C THR A 31 2.24 5.74 -11.73
N ASP A 32 2.62 4.47 -11.62
CA ASP A 32 1.69 3.38 -11.44
C ASP A 32 0.94 3.68 -10.13
N GLU A 33 -0.22 4.31 -10.22
CA GLU A 33 -1.16 4.39 -9.10
C GLU A 33 -1.60 2.95 -8.86
N THR A 34 -0.85 2.23 -8.02
CA THR A 34 -1.23 0.90 -7.60
C THR A 34 -2.53 1.02 -6.81
N SER A 35 -3.65 0.80 -7.50
CA SER A 35 -4.97 0.89 -6.90
C SER A 35 -5.17 -0.29 -5.95
N ILE A 36 -5.59 -0.01 -4.72
CA ILE A 36 -5.94 -1.07 -3.75
C ILE A 36 -7.07 -1.94 -4.32
N GLU A 37 -6.92 -3.26 -4.22
CA GLU A 37 -7.94 -4.25 -4.59
C GLU A 37 -9.07 -4.32 -3.55
N LEU A 38 -9.77 -3.20 -3.35
CA LEU A 38 -10.65 -3.00 -2.21
C LEU A 38 -11.81 -4.01 -2.12
N ASP A 39 -12.35 -4.43 -3.26
CA ASP A 39 -13.42 -5.43 -3.31
C ASP A 39 -12.95 -6.80 -2.79
N VAL A 40 -11.69 -7.17 -3.03
CA VAL A 40 -11.12 -8.42 -2.53
C VAL A 40 -10.99 -8.38 -1.01
N PHE A 41 -10.52 -7.26 -0.46
CA PHE A 41 -10.47 -7.07 1.00
C PHE A 41 -11.86 -7.10 1.64
N ARG A 42 -12.87 -6.47 1.03
CA ARG A 42 -14.27 -6.54 1.52
C ARG A 42 -14.79 -7.97 1.51
N ASP A 43 -14.53 -8.71 0.44
CA ASP A 43 -14.98 -10.10 0.36
C ASP A 43 -14.27 -10.99 1.39
N MET A 44 -12.98 -10.77 1.65
CA MET A 44 -12.28 -11.42 2.76
C MET A 44 -12.90 -11.08 4.12
N ALA A 45 -13.21 -9.80 4.35
CA ALA A 45 -13.84 -9.34 5.59
C ALA A 45 -15.24 -9.92 5.79
N LYS A 46 -16.08 -9.99 4.75
CA LYS A 46 -17.41 -10.62 4.83
C LYS A 46 -17.36 -12.11 5.18
N ASN A 47 -16.28 -12.79 4.80
CA ASN A 47 -16.09 -14.22 5.05
C ASN A 47 -15.21 -14.50 6.28
N ALA A 48 -14.88 -13.48 7.07
CA ALA A 48 -14.08 -13.63 8.27
C ALA A 48 -14.77 -14.51 9.31
N SER A 49 -14.04 -15.49 9.84
CA SER A 49 -14.43 -16.20 11.04
C SER A 49 -13.97 -15.45 12.28
N CYS A 50 -14.64 -15.68 13.41
CA CYS A 50 -14.23 -15.11 14.70
C CYS A 50 -14.21 -13.57 14.73
N SER A 51 -15.23 -12.94 14.15
CA SER A 51 -15.29 -11.49 14.00
C SER A 51 -16.53 -10.89 14.68
N ASP A 52 -17.02 -11.52 15.76
CA ASP A 52 -18.24 -11.11 16.46
C ASP A 52 -18.07 -9.86 17.34
N ILE A 53 -16.82 -9.47 17.64
CA ILE A 53 -16.50 -8.24 18.39
C ILE A 53 -16.07 -7.11 17.43
N ALA A 54 -15.13 -7.40 16.53
CA ALA A 54 -14.66 -6.43 15.54
C ALA A 54 -14.38 -7.08 14.19
N ASN A 55 -14.75 -6.37 13.13
CA ASN A 55 -14.35 -6.64 11.76
C ASN A 55 -14.27 -5.28 11.06
N LYS A 56 -13.08 -4.73 10.90
CA LYS A 56 -12.89 -3.35 10.38
C LYS A 56 -11.74 -3.28 9.41
N LEU A 57 -11.97 -2.63 8.28
CA LEU A 57 -10.96 -2.35 7.26
C LEU A 57 -10.65 -0.86 7.23
N PHE A 58 -9.37 -0.51 7.27
CA PHE A 58 -8.88 0.86 7.15
C PHE A 58 -7.91 0.94 5.98
N VAL A 59 -8.21 1.81 5.00
CA VAL A 59 -7.27 2.17 3.95
C VAL A 59 -6.39 3.31 4.44
N ILE A 60 -5.07 3.17 4.32
CA ILE A 60 -4.07 4.17 4.71
C ILE A 60 -3.34 4.63 3.44
N ASP A 61 -3.42 5.94 3.17
CA ASP A 61 -2.79 6.63 2.02
C ASP A 61 -3.09 6.05 0.64
N ASN A 62 -4.16 5.25 0.52
CA ASN A 62 -4.48 4.49 -0.69
C ASN A 62 -3.34 3.55 -1.14
N GLN A 63 -2.51 3.09 -0.19
CA GLN A 63 -1.38 2.20 -0.44
C GLN A 63 -1.37 0.97 0.47
N MET A 64 -1.94 1.07 1.66
CA MET A 64 -1.99 -0.02 2.64
C MET A 64 -3.41 -0.25 3.13
N VAL A 65 -3.66 -1.45 3.60
CA VAL A 65 -4.91 -1.82 4.26
C VAL A 65 -4.61 -2.41 5.63
N PHE A 66 -5.15 -1.81 6.68
CA PHE A 66 -5.13 -2.39 8.02
C PHE A 66 -6.47 -3.08 8.29
N TRP A 67 -6.41 -4.36 8.68
CA TRP A 67 -7.59 -5.17 8.96
C TRP A 67 -7.57 -5.66 10.40
N ILE A 68 -8.67 -5.38 11.10
CA ILE A 68 -8.95 -5.84 12.46
C ILE A 68 -10.00 -6.95 12.41
N ILE A 69 -9.69 -8.07 13.06
CA ILE A 69 -10.64 -9.13 13.40
C ILE A 69 -10.52 -9.41 14.90
N GLU A 70 -11.63 -9.37 15.62
CA GLU A 70 -11.71 -9.76 17.03
C GLU A 70 -13.01 -10.51 17.29
N GLY A 71 -12.94 -11.53 18.15
CA GLY A 71 -14.08 -12.38 18.48
C GLY A 71 -13.89 -13.24 19.72
N ASN A 72 -14.99 -13.87 20.15
CA ASN A 72 -15.02 -14.74 21.34
C ASN A 72 -14.71 -16.21 20.99
N CYS A 73 -13.59 -16.46 20.31
CA CYS A 73 -13.19 -17.83 19.97
C CYS A 73 -12.19 -18.42 20.97
N PRO A 74 -12.24 -19.74 21.21
CA PRO A 74 -11.27 -20.41 22.09
C PRO A 74 -9.82 -20.31 21.59
N ASP A 75 -9.64 -20.24 20.27
CA ASP A 75 -8.38 -20.00 19.57
C ASP A 75 -8.57 -18.90 18.52
N ALA A 76 -7.48 -18.23 18.15
CA ALA A 76 -7.51 -17.14 17.16
C ALA A 76 -8.52 -16.04 17.50
N SER A 77 -8.60 -15.67 18.78
CA SER A 77 -9.54 -14.65 19.30
C SER A 77 -9.36 -13.25 18.70
N TYR A 78 -8.18 -12.97 18.14
CA TYR A 78 -7.94 -11.75 17.37
C TYR A 78 -6.91 -11.95 16.27
N SER A 79 -6.97 -11.09 15.26
CA SER A 79 -5.95 -10.92 14.24
C SER A 79 -5.93 -9.46 13.76
N TYR A 80 -4.75 -8.86 13.75
CA TYR A 80 -4.46 -7.56 13.18
C TYR A 80 -3.47 -7.75 12.04
N THR A 81 -3.82 -7.30 10.85
CA THR A 81 -2.97 -7.47 9.66
C THR A 81 -2.84 -6.15 8.91
N LEU A 82 -1.60 -5.75 8.64
CA LEU A 82 -1.28 -4.66 7.73
C LEU A 82 -0.85 -5.27 6.39
N PHE A 83 -1.60 -4.95 5.35
CA PHE A 83 -1.33 -5.33 3.97
C PHE A 83 -0.78 -4.13 3.20
N GLY A 84 -0.09 -4.41 2.10
CA GLY A 84 0.16 -3.45 1.05
C GLY A 84 -1.11 -3.20 0.22
N ASN A 85 -0.96 -3.07 -1.09
CA ASN A 85 -2.10 -2.70 -1.96
C ASN A 85 -2.98 -3.89 -2.36
N ASN A 86 -2.55 -5.12 -2.07
CA ASN A 86 -3.25 -6.36 -2.36
C ASN A 86 -3.14 -7.35 -1.18
N PRO A 87 -4.04 -8.33 -1.06
CA PRO A 87 -4.06 -9.24 0.09
C PRO A 87 -2.87 -10.21 0.20
N ASP A 88 -2.16 -10.48 -0.89
CA ASP A 88 -0.98 -11.35 -0.88
C ASP A 88 0.25 -10.65 -0.30
N GLU A 89 0.23 -9.31 -0.26
CA GLU A 89 1.29 -8.47 0.29
C GLU A 89 1.06 -8.21 1.79
N ILE A 90 1.37 -9.19 2.64
CA ILE A 90 1.32 -9.02 4.11
C ILE A 90 2.58 -8.30 4.58
N LEU A 91 2.42 -7.07 5.06
CA LEU A 91 3.49 -6.24 5.60
C LEU A 91 3.78 -6.57 7.07
N CYS A 92 2.73 -6.69 7.88
CA CYS A 92 2.81 -7.12 9.27
C CYS A 92 1.54 -7.86 9.69
N LYS A 93 1.67 -8.80 10.62
CA LYS A 93 0.53 -9.51 11.22
C LYS A 93 0.81 -9.84 12.68
N LYS A 94 -0.19 -9.60 13.52
CA LYS A 94 -0.24 -10.02 14.92
C LYS A 94 -1.54 -10.75 15.19
N PHE A 95 -1.47 -11.92 15.80
CA PHE A 95 -2.66 -12.76 15.99
C PHE A 95 -2.53 -13.66 17.21
N ASP A 96 -3.68 -14.05 17.76
CA ASP A 96 -3.75 -15.05 18.81
C ASP A 96 -3.54 -16.45 18.24
N SER A 97 -2.83 -17.31 18.98
CA SER A 97 -2.62 -18.70 18.61
C SER A 97 -2.61 -19.59 19.84
N ILE A 98 -2.71 -20.90 19.63
CA ILE A 98 -2.62 -21.90 20.71
C ILE A 98 -1.28 -21.79 21.46
N ALA A 99 -0.21 -21.36 20.79
CA ALA A 99 1.11 -21.16 21.38
C ALA A 99 1.27 -19.77 22.03
N GLY A 100 0.19 -18.98 22.10
CA GLY A 100 0.17 -17.58 22.52
C GLY A 100 0.25 -16.60 21.34
N PRO A 101 0.24 -15.29 21.63
CA PRO A 101 0.35 -14.23 20.63
C PRO A 101 1.55 -14.43 19.70
N GLN A 102 1.33 -14.33 18.40
CA GLN A 102 2.37 -14.37 17.37
C GLN A 102 2.41 -13.03 16.65
N GLU A 103 3.60 -12.63 16.22
CA GLU A 103 3.82 -11.41 15.45
C GLU A 103 4.90 -11.63 14.39
N GLN A 104 4.65 -11.16 13.17
CA GLN A 104 5.57 -11.26 12.03
C GLN A 104 5.46 -10.01 11.17
N CYS A 105 6.60 -9.44 10.78
CA CYS A 105 6.70 -8.28 9.92
C CYS A 105 7.72 -8.51 8.81
N LEU A 106 7.47 -7.91 7.64
CA LEU A 106 8.31 -8.03 6.46
C LEU A 106 9.63 -7.26 6.62
N ASN A 107 9.58 -6.06 7.20
CA ASN A 107 10.73 -5.18 7.42
C ASN A 107 10.46 -4.20 8.57
N ASP A 108 11.51 -3.49 8.99
CA ASP A 108 11.49 -2.55 10.12
C ASP A 108 10.52 -1.37 9.87
N ASP A 109 10.42 -0.87 8.63
CA ASP A 109 9.53 0.26 8.28
C ASP A 109 8.05 -0.12 8.49
N SER A 110 7.68 -1.34 8.08
CA SER A 110 6.33 -1.88 8.28
C SER A 110 6.05 -2.12 9.77
N GLN A 111 7.05 -2.56 10.52
CA GLN A 111 6.94 -2.78 11.96
C GLN A 111 6.68 -1.47 12.71
N GLU A 112 7.37 -0.39 12.35
CA GLU A 112 7.21 0.91 13.00
C GLU A 112 5.77 1.43 12.89
N ILE A 113 5.23 1.48 11.66
CA ILE A 113 3.86 1.96 11.46
C ILE A 113 2.83 1.02 12.11
N PHE A 114 3.05 -0.29 12.02
CA PHE A 114 2.15 -1.29 12.61
C PHE A 114 2.09 -1.15 14.13
N GLN A 115 3.23 -0.95 14.79
CA GLN A 115 3.27 -0.79 16.24
C GLN A 115 2.53 0.47 16.70
N ILE A 116 2.66 1.59 15.97
CA ILE A 116 1.89 2.82 16.25
C ILE A 116 0.38 2.53 16.20
N ILE A 117 -0.07 1.83 15.15
CA ILE A 117 -1.48 1.48 14.97
C ILE A 117 -1.97 0.60 16.11
N ILE A 118 -1.23 -0.45 16.47
CA ILE A 118 -1.63 -1.40 17.52
C ILE A 118 -1.71 -0.71 18.90
N ASP A 119 -0.76 0.15 19.22
CA ASP A 119 -0.75 0.86 20.51
C ASP A 119 -1.87 1.92 20.62
N ASN A 120 -2.48 2.30 19.50
CA ASN A 120 -3.47 3.37 19.40
C ASN A 120 -4.70 2.95 18.58
N ILE A 121 -5.06 1.67 18.61
CA ILE A 121 -6.09 1.09 17.72
C ILE A 121 -7.48 1.72 17.90
N ASP A 122 -7.77 2.19 19.11
CA ASP A 122 -9.02 2.87 19.47
C ASP A 122 -8.93 4.41 19.37
N ALA A 123 -7.77 4.96 19.00
CA ALA A 123 -7.58 6.38 18.84
C ALA A 123 -8.04 6.86 17.45
N ASP A 124 -8.34 8.15 17.36
CA ASP A 124 -8.58 8.80 16.08
C ASP A 124 -7.40 8.56 15.14
N ASN A 125 -7.70 8.26 13.87
CA ASN A 125 -6.72 7.95 12.84
C ASN A 125 -5.71 6.85 13.25
N LEU A 126 -6.09 5.88 14.08
CA LEU A 126 -5.22 4.79 14.53
C LEU A 126 -3.94 5.31 15.23
N GLY A 127 -3.97 6.52 15.79
CA GLY A 127 -2.80 7.19 16.36
C GLY A 127 -1.75 7.67 15.35
N LEU A 128 -1.98 7.50 14.05
CA LEU A 128 -1.15 8.07 13.01
C LEU A 128 -1.36 9.59 12.96
N ASN A 129 -0.28 10.31 12.62
CA ASN A 129 -0.34 11.76 12.50
C ASN A 129 -1.19 12.20 11.29
N THR A 130 -1.49 13.50 11.20
CA THR A 130 -2.38 14.06 10.16
C THR A 130 -1.82 14.03 8.73
N ASN A 131 -0.58 13.55 8.53
CA ASN A 131 -0.05 13.36 7.18
C ASN A 131 -0.59 12.08 6.53
N TYR A 132 -1.12 11.16 7.33
CA TYR A 132 -1.79 9.97 6.84
C TYR A 132 -3.26 10.26 6.57
N LYS A 133 -3.73 9.84 5.39
CA LYS A 133 -5.14 9.79 5.04
C LYS A 133 -5.67 8.40 5.34
N ILE A 134 -6.57 8.32 6.31
CA ILE A 134 -7.20 7.07 6.70
C ILE A 134 -8.67 7.09 6.31
N THR A 135 -9.15 5.99 5.72
CA THR A 135 -10.55 5.80 5.36
C THR A 135 -11.00 4.45 5.87
N GLU A 136 -11.93 4.44 6.82
CA GLU A 136 -12.63 3.22 7.22
C GLU A 136 -13.56 2.77 6.08
N ILE A 137 -13.55 1.47 5.81
CA ILE A 137 -14.28 0.86 4.70
C ILE A 137 -15.43 0.04 5.28
N GLU A 138 -16.63 0.31 4.77
CA GLU A 138 -17.81 -0.48 5.07
C GLU A 138 -17.69 -1.90 4.46
N ILE A 139 -17.97 -2.91 5.28
CA ILE A 139 -17.87 -4.36 4.96
C ILE A 139 -19.24 -4.93 4.64
#